data_AF-A0A7S1RRX4-F1
#
_entry.id   AF-A0A7S1RRX4-F1
#
_cell.length_a   1.000
_cell.length_b   1.000
_cell.length_c   1.000
_cell.angle_alpha   90.00
_cell.angle_beta   90.00
_cell.angle_gamma   90.00
#
_symmetry.space_group_name_H-M   'P 1'
#
loop_
_entity.id
_entity.type
_entity.pdbx_description
1 polymer ?
#
loop_
_entity_poly.entity_id
_entity_poly.type
_entity_poly.pdbx_seq_one_letter_code
_entity_poly.pdbx_strand_id
1 'polypeptide(L)'
;MTAMALNLTVATVSLSCVVLTAVAMFAPLMGGGMDPKVWFGWHPVLMTLAFPCLMTLGRWSYLTGDSRPLTSQRALHGILMGLGSLAMLLGYLAIFEAHLPQSKFFAYDFKAGAWSPDWKRVVHVYLGYALIVAVLAQAFMGARKLQVLGTGQRVLTFHGSLGKAVILLACFNIIIAIRFWGWSTPMKVCLYALTIAAGVFGALWPRPSKASEGEDASLFAGPA
;
A
#
# COMPACT_ATOMS: atom_id res chain seq x y z
N MET A 1 14.23 -10.88 19.05
CA MET A 1 12.82 -11.11 18.68
C MET A 1 12.77 -12.34 17.79
N THR A 2 11.90 -13.31 18.05
CA THR A 2 11.76 -14.48 17.17
C THR A 2 11.11 -14.08 15.84
N ALA A 3 11.33 -14.86 14.77
CA ALA A 3 10.71 -14.59 13.47
C ALA A 3 9.17 -14.51 13.57
N MET A 4 8.56 -15.38 14.39
CA MET A 4 7.13 -15.36 14.67
C MET A 4 6.67 -14.04 15.31
N ALA A 5 7.37 -13.57 16.36
CA ALA A 5 7.01 -12.32 17.03
C ALA A 5 7.09 -11.13 16.06
N LEU A 6 8.12 -11.08 15.21
CA LEU A 6 8.25 -10.02 14.21
C LEU A 6 7.12 -10.08 13.17
N ASN A 7 6.78 -11.26 12.67
CA ASN A 7 5.66 -11.44 11.72
C ASN A 7 4.32 -10.97 12.32
N LEU A 8 4.07 -11.30 13.60
CA LEU A 8 2.90 -10.81 14.33
C LEU A 8 2.92 -9.29 14.49
N THR A 9 4.07 -8.69 14.78
CA THR A 9 4.20 -7.23 14.86
C THR A 9 3.82 -6.56 13.53
N VAL A 10 4.34 -7.05 12.40
CA VAL A 10 4.03 -6.44 11.09
C VAL A 10 2.56 -6.59 10.73
N ALA A 11 1.97 -7.75 11.00
CA ALA A 11 0.53 -7.98 10.81
C ALA A 11 -0.32 -7.04 11.67
N THR A 12 0.00 -6.92 12.96
CA THR A 12 -0.70 -6.03 13.88
C THR A 12 -0.59 -4.57 13.45
N VAL A 13 0.61 -4.07 13.14
CA VAL A 13 0.80 -2.68 12.66
C VAL A 13 -0.04 -2.40 11.40
N SER A 14 0.01 -3.33 10.44
CA SER A 14 -0.72 -3.25 9.18
C SER A 14 -2.24 -3.17 9.38
N LEU A 15 -2.79 -4.10 10.17
CA LEU A 15 -4.23 -4.18 10.43
C LEU A 15 -4.72 -3.05 11.34
N SER A 16 -3.96 -2.67 12.36
CA SER A 16 -4.28 -1.55 13.25
C SER A 16 -4.38 -0.24 12.47
N CYS A 17 -3.55 -0.03 11.44
CA CYS A 17 -3.66 1.16 10.59
C CYS A 17 -5.04 1.26 9.91
N VAL A 18 -5.56 0.15 9.39
CA VAL A 18 -6.87 0.08 8.72
C VAL A 18 -8.00 0.28 9.72
N VAL A 19 -7.97 -0.48 10.82
CA VAL A 19 -9.00 -0.42 11.87
C VAL A 19 -9.07 0.99 12.47
N LEU A 20 -7.93 1.58 12.80
CA LEU A 20 -7.90 2.92 13.38
C LEU A 20 -8.38 3.99 12.38
N THR A 21 -8.08 3.83 11.09
CA THR A 21 -8.61 4.72 10.04
C THR A 21 -10.13 4.58 9.91
N ALA A 22 -10.66 3.36 9.95
CA ALA A 22 -12.10 3.12 9.92
C ALA A 22 -12.80 3.73 11.16
N VAL A 23 -12.24 3.54 12.35
CA VAL A 23 -12.71 4.20 13.58
C VAL A 23 -12.67 5.72 13.43
N ALA A 24 -11.57 6.28 12.92
CA ALA A 24 -11.41 7.72 12.74
C ALA A 24 -12.40 8.32 11.72
N MET A 25 -12.86 7.54 10.74
CA MET A 25 -13.86 7.99 9.76
C MET A 25 -15.29 7.86 10.28
N PHE A 26 -15.62 6.72 10.89
CA PHE A 26 -17.02 6.34 11.13
C PHE A 26 -17.47 6.50 12.59
N ALA A 27 -16.56 6.44 13.57
CA ALA A 27 -16.93 6.64 14.98
C ALA A 27 -17.24 8.13 15.24
N PRO A 28 -18.13 8.46 16.21
CA PRO A 28 -18.51 9.83 16.54
C PRO A 28 -17.37 10.56 17.30
N LEU A 29 -16.26 10.79 16.61
CA LEU A 29 -15.05 11.44 17.09
C LEU A 29 -14.83 12.76 16.33
N MET A 30 -13.97 13.62 16.87
CA MET A 30 -13.57 14.87 16.21
C MET A 30 -13.02 14.60 14.80
N GLY A 31 -13.65 15.19 13.77
CA GLY A 31 -13.29 14.98 12.36
C GLY A 31 -13.75 13.64 11.76
N GLY A 32 -14.47 12.82 12.52
CA GLY A 32 -15.10 11.57 12.09
C GLY A 32 -16.62 11.67 12.04
N GLY A 33 -17.30 10.58 12.41
CA GLY A 33 -18.76 10.51 12.48
C GLY A 33 -19.47 10.47 11.13
N MET A 34 -18.75 10.10 10.07
CA MET A 34 -19.34 9.96 8.75
C MET A 34 -20.29 8.75 8.71
N ASP A 35 -21.45 8.88 8.08
CA ASP A 35 -22.32 7.74 7.82
C ASP A 35 -21.57 6.71 6.93
N PRO A 36 -21.50 5.42 7.31
CA PRO A 36 -20.86 4.38 6.51
C PRO A 36 -21.43 4.23 5.08
N LYS A 37 -22.59 4.81 4.78
CA LYS A 37 -23.15 4.88 3.42
C LYS A 37 -22.49 5.95 2.54
N VAL A 38 -21.76 6.89 3.13
CA VAL A 38 -21.08 7.95 2.38
C VAL A 38 -19.79 7.40 1.79
N TRP A 39 -19.71 7.45 0.45
CA TRP A 39 -18.58 6.96 -0.32
C TRP A 39 -17.23 7.49 0.15
N PHE A 40 -17.16 8.79 0.48
CA PHE A 40 -15.90 9.42 0.90
C PHE A 40 -15.24 8.67 2.07
N GLY A 41 -16.01 8.15 3.02
CA GLY A 41 -15.52 7.46 4.21
C GLY A 41 -14.66 6.24 3.89
N TRP A 42 -15.01 5.55 2.81
CA TRP A 42 -14.32 4.35 2.36
C TRP A 42 -13.01 4.63 1.63
N HIS A 43 -12.82 5.82 1.05
CA HIS A 43 -11.56 6.18 0.40
C HIS A 43 -10.34 6.00 1.33
N PRO A 44 -10.23 6.68 2.48
CA PRO A 44 -9.07 6.53 3.36
C PRO A 44 -8.95 5.12 3.95
N VAL A 45 -10.06 4.42 4.21
CA VAL A 45 -10.04 3.04 4.71
C VAL A 45 -9.48 2.07 3.67
N LEU A 46 -9.93 2.18 2.42
CA LEU A 46 -9.45 1.33 1.33
C LEU A 46 -8.02 1.66 0.92
N MET A 47 -7.61 2.94 0.97
CA MET A 47 -6.21 3.32 0.74
C MET A 47 -5.28 2.81 1.84
N THR A 48 -5.72 2.81 3.11
CA THR A 48 -4.94 2.22 4.21
C THR A 48 -4.94 0.69 4.19
N LEU A 49 -6.02 0.07 3.73
CA LEU A 49 -6.05 -1.37 3.44
C LEU A 49 -5.08 -1.74 2.31
N ALA A 50 -5.02 -0.93 1.26
CA ALA A 50 -4.13 -1.15 0.12
C ALA A 50 -2.65 -1.03 0.51
N PHE A 51 -2.21 0.17 0.93
CA PHE A 51 -0.78 0.46 1.00
C PHE A 51 -0.12 0.04 2.33
N PRO A 52 -0.45 0.64 3.51
CA PRO A 52 0.11 0.21 4.79
C PRO A 52 -0.18 -1.25 5.15
N CYS A 53 -1.26 -1.85 4.63
CA CYS A 53 -1.64 -3.21 4.96
C CYS A 53 -1.26 -4.23 3.88
N LEU A 54 -2.06 -4.38 2.82
CA LEU A 54 -1.90 -5.49 1.86
C LEU A 54 -0.57 -5.44 1.10
N MET A 55 -0.12 -4.29 0.64
CA MET A 55 1.17 -4.17 -0.06
C MET A 55 2.36 -4.36 0.87
N THR A 56 2.30 -3.84 2.10
CA THR A 56 3.30 -4.11 3.15
C THR A 56 3.41 -5.61 3.43
N LEU A 57 2.29 -6.27 3.71
CA LEU A 57 2.25 -7.72 3.97
C LEU A 57 2.67 -8.54 2.75
N GLY A 58 2.25 -8.11 1.55
CA GLY A 58 2.66 -8.71 0.29
C GLY A 58 4.18 -8.69 0.13
N ARG A 59 4.85 -7.58 0.47
CA ARG A 59 6.31 -7.53 0.45
C ARG A 59 6.94 -8.29 1.61
N TRP A 60 6.33 -8.22 2.79
CA TRP A 60 6.79 -8.92 3.99
C TRP A 60 6.83 -10.44 3.81
N SER A 61 5.98 -11.00 2.93
CA SER A 61 5.98 -12.43 2.61
C SER A 61 7.33 -13.00 2.10
N TYR A 62 8.23 -12.14 1.60
CA TYR A 62 9.60 -12.51 1.24
C TYR A 62 10.64 -12.28 2.35
N LEU A 63 10.24 -11.68 3.48
CA LEU A 63 11.12 -11.26 4.58
C LEU A 63 10.89 -12.07 5.87
N THR A 64 9.86 -12.92 5.90
CA THR A 64 9.48 -13.74 7.05
C THR A 64 10.58 -14.68 7.53
N GLY A 65 11.57 -14.98 6.67
CA GLY A 65 12.65 -15.92 6.97
C GLY A 65 12.16 -17.35 7.15
N ASP A 66 10.94 -17.66 6.68
CA ASP A 66 10.44 -19.03 6.69
C ASP A 66 11.06 -19.87 5.58
N SER A 67 11.08 -21.17 5.79
CA SER A 67 11.56 -22.19 4.84
C SER A 67 10.53 -22.50 3.74
N ARG A 68 9.55 -21.61 3.48
CA ARG A 68 8.57 -21.88 2.42
C ARG A 68 9.25 -21.88 1.05
N PRO A 69 8.82 -22.76 0.14
CA PRO A 69 9.30 -22.72 -1.25
C PRO A 69 9.09 -21.33 -1.87
N LEU A 70 10.07 -20.86 -2.62
CA LEU A 70 10.06 -19.53 -3.24
C LEU A 70 8.82 -19.31 -4.14
N THR A 71 8.34 -20.36 -4.79
CA THR A 71 7.10 -20.34 -5.59
C THR A 71 5.87 -19.98 -4.75
N SER A 72 5.77 -20.51 -3.52
CA SER A 72 4.68 -20.21 -2.59
C SER A 72 4.76 -18.75 -2.11
N GLN A 73 5.96 -18.28 -1.78
CA GLN A 73 6.18 -16.87 -1.42
C GLN A 73 5.80 -15.91 -2.57
N ARG A 74 6.17 -16.26 -3.81
CA ARG A 74 5.78 -15.51 -5.02
C ARG A 74 4.27 -15.46 -5.22
N ALA A 75 3.58 -16.59 -5.03
CA ALA A 75 2.13 -16.66 -5.13
C ALA A 75 1.45 -15.78 -4.08
N LEU A 76 1.85 -15.90 -2.80
CA LEU A 76 1.29 -15.08 -1.72
C LEU A 76 1.54 -13.58 -1.95
N HIS A 77 2.77 -13.21 -2.35
CA HIS A 77 3.09 -11.85 -2.74
C HIS A 77 2.17 -11.35 -3.86
N GLY A 78 2.02 -12.11 -4.94
CA GLY A 78 1.17 -11.76 -6.07
C GLY A 78 -0.29 -11.56 -5.67
N ILE A 79 -0.85 -12.47 -4.85
CA ILE A 79 -2.22 -12.37 -4.33
C ILE A 79 -2.39 -11.09 -3.51
N LEU A 80 -1.52 -10.84 -2.53
CA LEU A 80 -1.61 -9.67 -1.66
C LEU A 80 -1.44 -8.35 -2.43
N MET A 81 -0.52 -8.30 -3.41
CA MET A 81 -0.35 -7.13 -4.28
C MET A 81 -1.56 -6.91 -5.20
N GLY A 82 -2.15 -7.99 -5.73
CA GLY A 82 -3.38 -7.93 -6.52
C GLY A 82 -4.56 -7.40 -5.72
N LEU A 83 -4.78 -7.94 -4.52
CA LEU A 83 -5.82 -7.47 -3.59
C LEU A 83 -5.58 -6.02 -3.15
N GLY A 84 -4.32 -5.63 -2.88
CA GLY A 84 -3.96 -4.25 -2.57
C GLY A 84 -4.25 -3.30 -3.74
N SER A 85 -3.96 -3.72 -4.97
CA SER A 85 -4.28 -2.95 -6.17
C SER A 85 -5.79 -2.78 -6.37
N LEU A 86 -6.56 -3.85 -6.14
CA LEU A 86 -8.02 -3.79 -6.18
C LEU A 86 -8.60 -2.85 -5.11
N ALA A 87 -8.13 -2.96 -3.86
CA ALA A 87 -8.54 -2.07 -2.77
C ALA A 87 -8.23 -0.61 -3.09
N MET A 88 -7.05 -0.31 -3.66
CA MET A 88 -6.71 1.04 -4.13
C MET A 88 -7.69 1.54 -5.19
N LEU A 89 -8.04 0.74 -6.19
CA LEU A 89 -8.99 1.12 -7.25
C LEU A 89 -10.39 1.37 -6.69
N LEU A 90 -10.87 0.54 -5.77
CA LEU A 90 -12.14 0.76 -5.07
C LEU A 90 -12.09 2.02 -4.19
N GLY A 91 -10.96 2.30 -3.54
CA GLY A 91 -10.74 3.55 -2.82
C GLY A 91 -10.75 4.77 -3.75
N TYR A 92 -10.25 4.64 -4.99
CA TYR A 92 -10.35 5.68 -6.00
C TYR A 92 -11.80 5.88 -6.48
N LEU A 93 -12.52 4.79 -6.72
CA LEU A 93 -13.93 4.84 -7.08
C LEU A 93 -14.76 5.56 -5.99
N ALA A 94 -14.49 5.27 -4.72
CA ALA A 94 -15.14 5.91 -3.59
C ALA A 94 -14.96 7.45 -3.58
N ILE A 95 -13.75 7.95 -3.90
CA ILE A 95 -13.54 9.41 -3.99
C ILE A 95 -14.14 10.00 -5.27
N PHE A 96 -14.14 9.26 -6.38
CA PHE A 96 -14.78 9.68 -7.62
C PHE A 96 -16.29 9.91 -7.41
N GLU A 97 -16.98 8.92 -6.84
CA GLU A 97 -18.42 9.02 -6.52
C GLU A 97 -18.72 10.15 -5.53
N ALA A 98 -17.88 10.33 -4.50
CA ALA A 98 -18.05 11.43 -3.54
C ALA A 98 -17.90 12.83 -4.17
N HIS A 99 -17.07 12.95 -5.20
CA HIS A 99 -16.78 14.22 -5.86
C HIS A 99 -17.69 14.52 -7.05
N LEU A 100 -18.31 13.50 -7.65
CA LEU A 100 -19.14 13.65 -8.86
C LEU A 100 -20.26 14.70 -8.71
N PRO A 101 -21.08 14.72 -7.64
CA PRO A 101 -22.14 15.73 -7.47
C PRO A 101 -21.61 17.16 -7.31
N GLN A 102 -20.39 17.31 -6.78
CA GLN A 102 -19.76 18.59 -6.50
C GLN A 102 -18.91 19.08 -7.68
N SER A 103 -18.64 18.24 -8.68
CA SER A 103 -17.73 18.52 -9.79
C SER A 103 -16.34 18.96 -9.31
N LYS A 104 -15.82 18.30 -8.27
CA LYS A 104 -14.50 18.60 -7.68
C LYS A 104 -13.49 17.51 -8.04
N PHE A 105 -12.69 17.71 -9.07
CA PHE A 105 -11.69 16.72 -9.51
C PHE A 105 -10.31 17.36 -9.56
N PHE A 106 -9.25 16.56 -9.38
CA PHE A 106 -7.87 17.07 -9.43
C PHE A 106 -7.56 18.18 -8.40
N ALA A 107 -8.33 18.27 -7.31
CA ALA A 107 -8.32 19.41 -6.38
C ALA A 107 -8.73 20.76 -7.02
N TYR A 108 -9.45 20.72 -8.14
CA TYR A 108 -10.07 21.85 -8.81
C TYR A 108 -11.61 21.76 -8.68
N ASP A 109 -12.24 22.88 -8.34
CA ASP A 109 -13.69 23.02 -8.34
C ASP A 109 -14.14 23.54 -9.71
N PHE A 110 -14.69 22.66 -10.55
CA PHE A 110 -15.10 23.01 -11.90
C PHE A 110 -16.35 23.90 -11.93
N LYS A 111 -17.13 23.97 -10.84
CA LYS A 111 -18.27 24.90 -10.74
C LYS A 111 -17.81 26.30 -10.37
N ALA A 112 -16.88 26.41 -9.42
CA ALA A 112 -16.34 27.69 -8.97
C ALA A 112 -15.20 28.22 -9.86
N GLY A 113 -14.61 27.40 -10.72
CA GLY A 113 -13.48 27.78 -11.58
C GLY A 113 -12.18 27.99 -10.80
N ALA A 114 -12.02 27.37 -9.63
CA ALA A 114 -10.91 27.66 -8.71
C ALA A 114 -10.23 26.38 -8.19
N TRP A 115 -8.92 26.46 -7.97
CA TRP A 115 -8.18 25.41 -7.27
C TRP A 115 -8.51 25.40 -5.77
N SER A 116 -8.33 24.25 -5.13
CA SER A 116 -8.44 24.14 -3.68
C SER A 116 -7.45 25.09 -3.01
N PRO A 117 -7.89 25.90 -2.03
CA PRO A 117 -6.99 26.79 -1.30
C PRO A 117 -6.02 26.02 -0.37
N ASP A 118 -6.27 24.74 -0.12
CA ASP A 118 -5.37 23.90 0.67
C ASP A 118 -4.33 23.20 -0.23
N TRP A 119 -3.12 23.77 -0.31
CA TRP A 119 -2.04 23.22 -1.11
C TRP A 119 -1.70 21.76 -0.73
N LYS A 120 -1.89 21.35 0.53
CA LYS A 120 -1.62 19.97 0.97
C LYS A 120 -2.55 18.99 0.28
N ARG A 121 -3.81 19.39 0.05
CA ARG A 121 -4.78 18.61 -0.72
C ARG A 121 -4.36 18.48 -2.17
N VAL A 122 -3.87 19.55 -2.78
CA VAL A 122 -3.38 19.52 -4.18
C VAL A 122 -2.23 18.51 -4.31
N VAL A 123 -1.22 18.61 -3.45
CA VAL A 123 -0.08 17.68 -3.45
C VAL A 123 -0.55 16.24 -3.24
N HIS A 124 -1.45 16.00 -2.28
CA HIS A 124 -1.98 14.67 -2.01
C HIS A 124 -2.70 14.04 -3.23
N VAL A 125 -3.48 14.85 -3.95
CA VAL A 125 -4.24 14.39 -5.11
C VAL A 125 -3.32 14.03 -6.27
N TYR A 126 -2.37 14.90 -6.64
CA TYR A 126 -1.45 14.62 -7.75
C TYR A 126 -0.49 13.48 -7.44
N LEU A 127 0.04 13.41 -6.22
CA LEU A 127 0.84 12.27 -5.78
C LEU A 127 0.01 10.97 -5.79
N GLY A 128 -1.26 11.04 -5.36
CA GLY A 128 -2.20 9.92 -5.43
C GLY A 128 -2.41 9.40 -6.85
N TYR A 129 -2.63 10.28 -7.82
CA TYR A 129 -2.77 9.87 -9.22
C TYR A 129 -1.49 9.23 -9.77
N ALA A 130 -0.32 9.81 -9.49
CA ALA A 130 0.96 9.23 -9.88
C ALA A 130 1.16 7.83 -9.28
N LEU A 131 0.78 7.65 -8.01
CA LEU A 131 0.83 6.35 -7.32
C LEU A 131 -0.11 5.33 -7.94
N ILE A 132 -1.34 5.70 -8.30
CA ILE A 132 -2.28 4.79 -8.98
C ILE A 132 -1.66 4.27 -10.28
N VAL A 133 -1.12 5.16 -11.11
CA VAL A 133 -0.44 4.77 -12.36
C VAL A 133 0.76 3.86 -12.08
N ALA A 134 1.58 4.20 -11.08
CA ALA A 134 2.73 3.39 -10.70
C ALA A 134 2.35 1.99 -10.19
N VAL A 135 1.28 1.86 -9.40
CA VAL A 135 0.76 0.57 -8.93
C VAL A 135 0.25 -0.28 -10.07
N LEU A 136 -0.51 0.30 -11.01
CA LEU A 136 -0.99 -0.42 -12.18
C LEU A 136 0.19 -0.91 -13.03
N ALA A 137 1.18 -0.05 -13.28
CA ALA A 137 2.41 -0.44 -13.96
C ALA A 137 3.15 -1.56 -13.20
N GLN A 138 3.23 -1.49 -11.87
CA GLN A 138 3.81 -2.55 -11.03
C GLN A 138 3.05 -3.88 -11.15
N ALA A 139 1.72 -3.85 -11.18
CA ALA A 139 0.91 -5.05 -11.36
C ALA A 139 1.20 -5.73 -12.71
N PHE A 140 1.22 -4.97 -13.81
CA PHE A 140 1.59 -5.49 -15.13
C PHE A 140 3.01 -6.03 -15.18
N MET A 141 3.98 -5.28 -14.64
CA MET A 141 5.37 -5.73 -14.53
C MET A 141 5.51 -7.03 -13.73
N GLY A 142 4.79 -7.13 -12.60
CA GLY A 142 4.79 -8.31 -11.75
C GLY A 142 4.23 -9.55 -12.46
N ALA A 143 3.08 -9.40 -13.15
CA ALA A 143 2.49 -10.46 -13.95
C ALA A 143 3.43 -10.94 -15.07
N ARG A 144 4.00 -9.99 -15.84
CA ARG A 144 4.96 -10.32 -16.91
C ARG A 144 6.21 -11.01 -16.35
N LYS A 145 6.71 -10.54 -15.21
CA LYS A 145 7.87 -11.13 -14.54
C LYS A 145 7.60 -12.57 -14.11
N LEU A 146 6.42 -12.88 -13.58
CA LEU A 146 6.06 -14.26 -13.22
C LEU A 146 6.02 -15.19 -14.43
N GLN A 147 5.47 -14.72 -15.57
CA GLN A 147 5.46 -15.50 -16.81
C GLN A 147 6.87 -15.84 -17.30
N VAL A 148 7.77 -14.84 -17.34
CA VAL A 148 9.13 -15.01 -17.86
C VAL A 148 10.03 -15.80 -16.89
N LEU A 149 9.79 -15.69 -15.58
CA LEU A 149 10.50 -16.54 -14.61
C LEU A 149 10.19 -18.03 -14.79
N GLY A 150 9.01 -18.37 -15.34
CA GLY A 150 8.67 -19.75 -15.71
C GLY A 150 9.56 -20.34 -16.80
N THR A 151 10.25 -19.50 -17.58
CA THR A 151 11.19 -19.92 -18.64
C THR A 151 12.65 -19.85 -18.19
N GLY A 152 12.92 -19.65 -16.89
CA GLY A 152 14.27 -19.50 -16.33
C GLY A 152 14.94 -18.14 -16.58
N GLN A 153 14.29 -17.21 -17.31
CA GLN A 153 14.86 -15.90 -17.60
C GLN A 153 14.54 -14.86 -16.52
N ARG A 154 15.50 -13.97 -16.23
CA ARG A 154 15.33 -12.86 -15.29
C ARG A 154 15.10 -11.56 -16.06
N VAL A 155 13.89 -10.99 -15.94
CA VAL A 155 13.53 -9.68 -16.49
C VAL A 155 13.03 -8.73 -15.40
N LEU A 156 12.99 -7.43 -15.71
CA LEU A 156 12.45 -6.39 -14.82
C LEU A 156 13.07 -6.45 -13.41
N THR A 157 14.40 -6.44 -13.36
CA THR A 157 15.17 -6.55 -12.10
C THR A 157 14.88 -5.37 -11.16
N PHE A 158 14.63 -4.17 -11.72
CA PHE A 158 14.27 -2.97 -10.98
C PHE A 158 12.86 -2.99 -10.37
N HIS A 159 11.97 -3.92 -10.77
CA HIS A 159 10.60 -4.04 -10.25
C HIS A 159 10.57 -4.05 -8.72
N GLY A 160 11.52 -4.80 -8.11
CA GLY A 160 11.60 -4.90 -6.66
C GLY A 160 12.02 -3.62 -5.93
N SER A 161 12.78 -2.73 -6.58
CA SER A 161 13.19 -1.43 -6.04
C SER A 161 12.10 -0.38 -6.26
N LEU A 162 11.49 -0.36 -7.44
CA LEU A 162 10.37 0.53 -7.75
C LEU A 162 9.17 0.26 -6.82
N GLY A 163 8.83 -1.01 -6.56
CA GLY A 163 7.76 -1.35 -5.60
C GLY A 163 8.01 -0.82 -4.19
N LYS A 164 9.27 -0.78 -3.72
CA LYS A 164 9.62 -0.18 -2.42
C LYS A 164 9.39 1.33 -2.42
N ALA A 165 9.78 2.00 -3.50
CA ALA A 165 9.55 3.44 -3.65
C ALA A 165 8.05 3.77 -3.67
N VAL A 166 7.24 2.96 -4.35
CA VAL A 166 5.77 3.09 -4.36
C VAL A 166 5.19 2.96 -2.95
N ILE A 167 5.61 1.96 -2.16
CA ILE A 167 5.14 1.79 -0.77
C ILE A 167 5.48 3.02 0.08
N LEU A 168 6.73 3.52 0.01
CA LEU A 168 7.15 4.69 0.78
C LEU A 168 6.39 5.96 0.39
N LEU A 169 6.28 6.23 -0.91
CA LEU A 169 5.55 7.39 -1.43
C LEU A 169 4.05 7.31 -1.10
N ALA A 170 3.46 6.12 -1.10
CA ALA A 170 2.07 5.93 -0.70
C ALA A 170 1.85 6.16 0.81
N CYS A 171 2.74 5.64 1.65
CA CYS A 171 2.70 5.93 3.09
C CYS A 171 2.88 7.43 3.35
N PHE A 172 3.79 8.09 2.63
CA PHE A 172 3.94 9.54 2.68
C PHE A 172 2.67 10.26 2.22
N ASN A 173 2.02 9.81 1.15
CA ASN A 173 0.77 10.40 0.67
C ASN A 173 -0.38 10.30 1.69
N ILE A 174 -0.45 9.18 2.43
CA ILE A 174 -1.38 8.99 3.55
C ILE A 174 -1.06 9.93 4.72
N ILE A 175 0.23 10.15 5.03
CA ILE A 175 0.66 11.13 6.04
C ILE A 175 0.19 12.55 5.67
N ILE A 176 0.28 12.95 4.40
CA ILE A 176 -0.25 14.25 3.95
C ILE A 176 -1.77 14.32 4.21
N ALA A 177 -2.51 13.26 3.91
CA ALA A 177 -3.95 13.20 4.17
C ALA A 177 -4.30 13.35 5.66
N ILE A 178 -3.63 12.58 6.53
CA ILE A 178 -3.77 12.67 7.98
C ILE A 178 -3.52 14.11 8.47
N ARG A 179 -2.54 14.82 7.86
CA ARG A 179 -2.17 16.18 8.29
C ARG A 179 -3.29 17.20 8.12
N PHE A 180 -3.99 17.17 6.99
CA PHE A 180 -5.06 18.13 6.68
C PHE A 180 -6.44 17.65 7.14
N TRP A 181 -6.59 16.40 7.57
CA TRP A 181 -7.84 15.93 8.14
C TRP A 181 -8.13 16.55 9.52
N GLY A 182 -9.41 16.68 9.88
CA GLY A 182 -9.87 17.31 11.11
C GLY A 182 -9.74 16.47 12.39
N TRP A 183 -8.95 15.39 12.39
CA TRP A 183 -8.82 14.52 13.56
C TRP A 183 -8.05 15.14 14.73
N SER A 184 -8.30 14.62 15.94
CA SER A 184 -7.57 15.00 17.14
C SER A 184 -6.06 14.69 17.03
N THR A 185 -5.23 15.43 17.75
CA THR A 185 -3.77 15.22 17.75
C THR A 185 -3.36 13.79 18.14
N PRO A 186 -3.92 13.16 19.19
CA PRO A 186 -3.58 11.78 19.54
C PRO A 186 -3.87 10.80 18.41
N MET A 187 -5.01 10.93 17.72
CA MET A 187 -5.38 10.08 16.58
C MET A 187 -4.35 10.21 15.45
N LYS A 188 -3.95 11.45 15.11
CA LYS A 188 -2.94 11.70 14.08
C LYS A 188 -1.59 11.09 14.44
N VAL A 189 -1.15 11.22 15.69
CA VAL A 189 0.12 10.64 16.16
C VAL A 189 0.12 9.13 16.01
N CYS A 190 -0.95 8.45 16.43
CA CYS A 190 -1.09 7.01 16.28
C CYS A 190 -1.07 6.58 14.80
N LEU A 191 -1.84 7.24 13.94
CA LEU A 191 -1.88 6.93 12.51
C LEU A 191 -0.55 7.21 11.81
N TYR A 192 0.16 8.28 12.17
CA TYR A 192 1.52 8.54 11.68
C TYR A 192 2.48 7.42 12.07
N ALA A 193 2.51 7.05 13.36
CA ALA A 193 3.40 6.00 13.84
C ALA A 193 3.15 4.67 13.12
N LEU A 194 1.89 4.26 12.98
CA LEU A 194 1.50 3.03 12.28
C LEU A 194 1.85 3.09 10.78
N THR A 195 1.56 4.21 10.11
CA THR A 195 1.84 4.38 8.68
C THR A 195 3.35 4.38 8.40
N ILE A 196 4.15 5.06 9.25
CA ILE A 196 5.61 5.06 9.14
C ILE A 196 6.16 3.66 9.38
N ALA A 197 5.71 2.97 10.43
CA ALA A 197 6.15 1.62 10.73
C ALA A 197 5.83 0.66 9.57
N ALA A 198 4.62 0.72 9.01
CA ALA A 198 4.24 -0.06 7.84
C ALA A 198 5.14 0.23 6.63
N GLY A 199 5.44 1.50 6.34
CA GLY A 199 6.38 1.89 5.28
C GLY A 199 7.79 1.35 5.50
N VAL A 200 8.30 1.40 6.74
CA VAL A 200 9.61 0.85 7.12
C VAL A 200 9.64 -0.66 6.92
N PHE A 201 8.65 -1.39 7.43
CA PHE A 201 8.54 -2.84 7.24
C PHE A 201 8.39 -3.24 5.77
N GLY A 202 7.57 -2.50 5.02
CA GLY A 202 7.27 -2.79 3.62
C GLY A 202 8.41 -2.46 2.66
N ALA A 203 9.27 -1.49 2.97
CA ALA A 203 10.27 -1.00 2.00
C ALA A 203 11.72 -1.08 2.47
N LEU A 204 11.98 -0.82 3.76
CA LEU A 204 13.32 -0.59 4.28
C LEU A 204 13.86 -1.75 5.11
N TRP A 205 13.00 -2.68 5.55
CA TRP A 205 13.46 -3.84 6.31
C TRP A 205 14.46 -4.68 5.51
N PRO A 206 15.62 -5.04 6.09
CA PRO A 206 16.65 -5.78 5.40
C PRO A 206 16.17 -7.18 5.02
N ARG A 207 16.66 -7.68 3.88
CA ARG A 207 16.46 -9.09 3.52
C ARG A 207 17.35 -9.97 4.39
N PRO A 208 16.86 -11.13 4.88
CA PRO A 208 17.73 -12.15 5.47
C PRO A 208 18.88 -12.48 4.49
N SER A 209 20.09 -12.68 5.02
CA SER A 209 21.24 -13.07 4.20
C SER A 209 20.97 -14.41 3.53
N LYS A 210 21.26 -14.49 2.22
CA LYS A 210 21.05 -15.67 1.38
C LYS A 210 22.09 -16.77 1.64
N ALA A 211 22.38 -17.07 2.90
CA ALA A 211 23.38 -18.07 3.26
C ALA A 211 23.01 -19.49 2.80
N SER A 212 21.79 -19.72 2.31
CA SER A 212 21.28 -21.01 1.82
C SER A 212 20.97 -21.09 0.31
N GLU A 213 21.26 -20.06 -0.50
CA GLU A 213 20.95 -20.10 -1.95
C GLU A 213 21.90 -20.99 -2.79
N GLY A 214 22.85 -21.69 -2.15
CA GLY A 214 23.73 -22.65 -2.81
C GLY A 214 23.00 -23.88 -3.38
N GLU A 215 21.82 -24.24 -2.86
CA GLU A 215 21.06 -25.41 -3.34
C GLU A 215 20.16 -25.12 -4.55
N ASP A 216 19.58 -23.91 -4.65
CA ASP A 216 18.59 -23.58 -5.70
C ASP A 216 19.20 -23.36 -7.09
N ALA A 217 20.51 -23.07 -7.17
CA ALA A 217 21.21 -22.99 -8.45
C ALA A 217 21.23 -24.34 -9.19
N SER A 218 21.14 -25.46 -8.45
CA SER A 218 21.12 -26.80 -9.04
C SER A 218 19.79 -27.15 -9.73
N LEU A 219 18.67 -26.53 -9.33
CA LEU A 219 17.35 -26.76 -9.95
C LEU A 219 17.19 -26.11 -11.33
N PHE A 220 18.11 -25.21 -11.72
CA PHE A 220 18.15 -24.60 -13.05
C PHE A 220 19.33 -25.08 -13.90
N ALA A 221 20.21 -25.91 -13.33
CA ALA A 221 21.13 -26.70 -14.13
C ALA A 221 20.33 -27.85 -14.73
N GLY A 222 19.81 -27.66 -15.94
CA GLY A 222 19.24 -28.76 -16.72
C GLY A 222 20.25 -29.91 -16.86
N PRO A 223 19.81 -31.15 -17.10
CA PRO A 223 20.73 -32.24 -17.41
C PRO A 223 21.62 -31.81 -18.59
N ALA A 224 22.94 -31.91 -18.38
CA ALA A 224 23.95 -31.63 -19.39
C ALA A 224 23.83 -32.59 -20.57
#